data_AF-A0A4S4EVE8-F1
#
_entry.id   AF-A0A4S4EVE8-F1
#
_cell.length_a   1.000
_cell.length_b   1.000
_cell.length_c   1.000
_cell.angle_alpha   90.00
_cell.angle_beta   90.00
_cell.angle_gamma   90.00
#
_symmetry.space_group_name_H-M   'P 1'
#
loop_
_entity.id
_entity.type
_entity.pdbx_description
1 polymer ?
#
loop_
_entity_poly.entity_id
_entity_poly.type
_entity_poly.pdbx_seq_one_letter_code
_entity_poly.pdbx_strand_id
1 'polypeptide(L)'
;MAREMQNNTMSIEQAPETLQNSDIHKNLDDDGRPKRTGTSIVTTASAHIITAVIGSGVLSLAWAIAQLGWVVGLAVLMAFSFITFFTSTLLADCYRAPDPVTGTRNYTYMDVVRAHLGGIKVQLCGIAQYCNLVGVTIGYTITASISMVAVKRSNCFHKHGHYVKCSISNYPFMIIFASIQIILSQIPNFHELSWLSIVAAIMSFAYSSIGLGLSIAKVAGGGHARTSLTGVTVGVDVSRSEKVWRSFQAIGDIAFAYAYSTVLIEIQAISSLPHPTHIYTIYY
;
A
#
# COMPACT_ATOMS: atom_id res chain seq x y z
N MET A 1 -2.08 -54.94 66.18
CA MET A 1 -3.39 -54.55 65.63
C MET A 1 -3.38 -53.02 65.51
N ALA A 2 -2.94 -52.50 64.36
CA ALA A 2 -2.89 -51.07 64.02
C ALA A 2 -2.54 -50.86 62.53
N ARG A 3 -3.43 -50.21 61.75
CA ARG A 3 -3.19 -49.10 60.80
C ARG A 3 -4.27 -48.99 59.70
N GLU A 4 -4.55 -47.73 59.37
CA GLU A 4 -5.61 -47.15 58.54
C GLU A 4 -5.44 -47.29 57.01
N MET A 5 -6.51 -46.92 56.29
CA MET A 5 -6.59 -46.24 54.98
C MET A 5 -5.98 -46.89 53.72
N GLN A 6 -6.85 -47.40 52.83
CA GLN A 6 -6.75 -47.36 51.35
C GLN A 6 -8.03 -48.08 50.81
N ASN A 7 -8.82 -47.67 49.81
CA ASN A 7 -8.65 -46.73 48.71
C ASN A 7 -10.06 -46.50 48.11
N ASN A 8 -10.58 -45.27 48.15
CA ASN A 8 -11.74 -44.84 47.38
C ASN A 8 -11.26 -43.75 46.40
N THR A 9 -10.61 -44.15 45.30
CA THR A 9 -10.21 -43.20 44.24
C THR A 9 -9.77 -43.95 42.99
N MET A 10 -10.70 -44.17 42.04
CA MET A 10 -10.33 -44.36 40.63
C MET A 10 -11.54 -44.09 39.75
N SER A 11 -11.89 -42.81 39.54
CA SER A 11 -12.73 -42.33 38.42
C SER A 11 -12.76 -40.80 38.34
N ILE A 12 -11.63 -40.10 38.48
CA ILE A 12 -11.51 -38.69 38.08
C ILE A 12 -10.02 -38.45 37.81
N GLU A 13 -9.60 -38.39 36.54
CA GLU A 13 -8.48 -37.57 36.04
C GLU A 13 -8.24 -37.86 34.53
N GLN A 14 -9.17 -37.48 33.65
CA GLN A 14 -8.90 -37.49 32.19
C GLN A 14 -9.56 -36.34 31.42
N ALA A 15 -10.04 -35.33 32.15
CA ALA A 15 -10.82 -34.20 31.62
C ALA A 15 -10.09 -32.83 31.48
N PRO A 16 -8.88 -32.56 32.05
CA PRO A 16 -8.26 -31.23 31.85
C PRO A 16 -7.53 -31.09 30.51
N GLU A 17 -6.79 -32.12 30.08
CA GLU A 17 -5.90 -32.00 28.90
C GLU A 17 -6.67 -31.97 27.57
N THR A 18 -7.77 -32.71 27.47
CA THR A 18 -8.60 -32.77 26.26
C THR A 18 -9.38 -31.48 26.02
N LEU A 19 -9.86 -30.83 27.10
CA LEU A 19 -10.54 -29.55 27.01
C LEU A 19 -9.57 -28.44 26.59
N GLN A 20 -8.39 -28.38 27.22
CA GLN A 20 -7.38 -27.37 26.93
C GLN A 20 -6.79 -27.53 25.51
N ASN A 21 -6.53 -28.76 25.04
CA ASN A 21 -6.13 -28.97 23.65
C ASN A 21 -7.24 -28.62 22.65
N SER A 22 -8.51 -28.89 22.99
CA SER A 22 -9.64 -28.54 22.12
C SER A 22 -9.89 -27.04 22.03
N ASP A 23 -9.66 -26.30 23.11
CA ASP A 23 -9.79 -24.84 23.14
C ASP A 23 -8.58 -24.15 22.51
N ILE A 24 -7.38 -24.73 22.62
CA ILE A 24 -6.20 -24.27 21.86
C ILE A 24 -6.42 -24.49 20.37
N HIS A 25 -6.86 -25.68 19.92
CA HIS A 25 -7.18 -25.94 18.51
C HIS A 25 -8.33 -25.06 17.98
N LYS A 26 -9.34 -24.74 18.79
CA LYS A 26 -10.42 -23.81 18.41
C LYS A 26 -9.92 -22.38 18.21
N ASN A 27 -8.81 -22.01 18.82
CA ASN A 27 -8.18 -20.69 18.75
C ASN A 27 -7.00 -20.65 17.76
N LEU A 28 -6.75 -21.70 17.00
CA LEU A 28 -5.74 -21.75 15.94
C LEU A 28 -6.41 -21.92 14.57
N ASP A 29 -5.79 -21.34 13.54
CA ASP A 29 -6.13 -21.46 12.12
C ASP A 29 -5.43 -22.71 11.53
N ASP A 30 -5.73 -23.10 10.29
CA ASP A 30 -5.22 -24.33 9.65
C ASP A 30 -3.68 -24.42 9.54
N ASP A 31 -2.99 -23.30 9.77
CA ASP A 31 -1.53 -23.17 9.78
C ASP A 31 -0.90 -23.13 11.19
N GLY A 32 -1.70 -23.40 12.24
CA GLY A 32 -1.24 -23.42 13.63
C GLY A 32 -0.97 -22.04 14.23
N ARG A 33 -1.43 -20.95 13.60
CA ARG A 33 -1.37 -19.58 14.16
C ARG A 33 -2.72 -19.16 14.76
N PRO A 34 -2.77 -18.14 15.64
CA PRO A 34 -4.02 -17.70 16.26
C PRO A 34 -5.14 -17.46 15.24
N LYS A 35 -6.36 -17.92 15.56
CA LYS A 35 -7.50 -17.95 14.65
C LYS A 35 -7.88 -16.55 14.19
N ARG A 36 -7.93 -16.40 12.87
CA ARG A 36 -7.93 -15.12 12.16
C ARG A 36 -9.32 -14.59 11.78
N THR A 37 -10.39 -15.02 12.45
CA THR A 37 -11.78 -14.61 12.13
C THR A 37 -12.27 -13.46 13.01
N GLY A 38 -12.36 -12.24 12.45
CA GLY A 38 -13.04 -11.13 13.10
C GLY A 38 -13.28 -9.92 12.18
N THR A 39 -14.46 -9.29 12.28
CA THR A 39 -14.86 -8.08 11.52
C THR A 39 -13.88 -6.92 11.72
N SER A 40 -13.32 -6.77 12.94
CA SER A 40 -12.31 -5.75 13.29
C SER A 40 -10.98 -5.94 12.53
N ILE A 41 -10.63 -7.18 12.21
CA ILE A 41 -9.42 -7.51 11.46
C ILE A 41 -9.61 -7.18 9.98
N VAL A 42 -10.78 -7.46 9.41
CA VAL A 42 -11.10 -7.11 8.01
C VAL A 42 -11.08 -5.59 7.83
N THR A 43 -11.63 -4.83 8.77
CA THR A 43 -11.58 -3.36 8.72
C THR A 43 -10.17 -2.79 8.87
N THR A 44 -9.35 -3.40 9.73
CA THR A 44 -7.93 -3.00 9.89
C THR A 44 -7.14 -3.36 8.63
N ALA A 45 -7.36 -4.54 8.05
CA ALA A 45 -6.77 -4.99 6.80
C ALA A 45 -7.13 -4.10 5.62
N SER A 46 -8.42 -3.78 5.45
CA SER A 46 -8.90 -2.88 4.41
C SER A 46 -8.33 -1.48 4.59
N ALA A 47 -8.23 -0.98 5.83
CA ALA A 47 -7.59 0.31 6.10
C ALA A 47 -6.11 0.28 5.70
N HIS A 48 -5.37 -0.79 6.01
CA HIS A 48 -3.98 -0.97 5.60
C HIS A 48 -3.83 -1.02 4.07
N ILE A 49 -4.67 -1.79 3.39
CA ILE A 49 -4.68 -1.86 1.92
C ILE A 49 -5.00 -0.48 1.33
N ILE A 50 -6.04 0.20 1.81
CA ILE A 50 -6.41 1.54 1.36
C ILE A 50 -5.26 2.53 1.61
N THR A 51 -4.56 2.46 2.75
CA THR A 51 -3.41 3.34 3.03
C THR A 51 -2.17 3.00 2.21
N ALA A 52 -2.00 1.73 1.83
CA ALA A 52 -0.94 1.31 0.93
C ALA A 52 -1.20 1.75 -0.52
N VAL A 53 -2.47 1.83 -0.91
CA VAL A 53 -2.93 2.28 -2.23
C VAL A 53 -2.95 3.81 -2.33
N ILE A 54 -3.48 4.48 -1.31
CA ILE A 54 -3.62 5.95 -1.27
C ILE A 54 -2.35 6.55 -0.65
N GLY A 55 -1.25 6.45 -1.41
CA GLY A 55 0.07 6.92 -1.01
C GLY A 55 0.49 8.23 -1.69
N SER A 56 1.79 8.52 -1.65
CA SER A 56 2.34 9.73 -2.27
C SER A 56 2.20 9.77 -3.79
N GLY A 57 1.99 8.63 -4.46
CA GLY A 57 1.78 8.55 -5.90
C GLY A 57 0.54 9.32 -6.36
N VAL A 58 -0.47 9.46 -5.51
CA VAL A 58 -1.68 10.24 -5.82
C VAL A 58 -1.39 11.73 -5.98
N LEU A 59 -0.39 12.26 -5.26
CA LEU A 59 -0.02 13.68 -5.27
C LEU A 59 0.54 14.13 -6.64
N SER A 60 1.20 13.22 -7.39
CA SER A 60 1.72 13.52 -8.73
C SER A 60 0.69 13.29 -9.84
N LEU A 61 -0.45 12.62 -9.58
CA LEU A 61 -1.45 12.30 -10.60
C LEU A 61 -2.03 13.54 -11.27
N ALA A 62 -2.30 14.61 -10.53
CA ALA A 62 -2.82 15.85 -11.10
C ALA A 62 -1.85 16.44 -12.14
N TRP A 63 -0.55 16.40 -11.84
CA TRP A 63 0.49 16.81 -12.78
C TRP A 63 0.59 15.86 -13.97
N ALA A 64 0.54 14.54 -13.75
CA ALA A 64 0.61 13.53 -14.80
C ALA A 64 -0.56 13.67 -15.80
N ILE A 65 -1.79 13.84 -15.31
CA ILE A 65 -2.97 14.10 -16.15
C ILE A 65 -2.81 15.42 -16.91
N ALA A 66 -2.23 16.46 -16.30
CA ALA A 66 -1.94 17.71 -16.99
C ALA A 66 -0.91 17.54 -18.14
N GLN A 67 0.07 16.64 -17.97
CA GLN A 67 1.05 16.35 -19.03
C GLN A 67 0.46 15.54 -20.18
N LEU A 68 -0.36 14.51 -19.89
CA LEU A 68 -0.93 13.60 -20.89
C LEU A 68 -2.22 14.13 -21.54
N GLY A 69 -2.97 14.96 -20.82
CA GLY A 69 -4.32 15.36 -21.18
C GLY A 69 -5.37 14.50 -20.51
N TRP A 70 -6.61 14.99 -20.49
CA TRP A 70 -7.68 14.32 -19.73
C TRP A 70 -8.08 12.97 -20.34
N VAL A 71 -8.10 12.83 -21.67
CA VAL A 71 -8.45 11.55 -22.33
C VAL A 71 -7.36 10.52 -22.13
N VAL A 72 -6.13 10.85 -22.53
CA VAL A 72 -4.99 9.93 -22.44
C VAL A 72 -4.67 9.62 -20.98
N GLY A 73 -4.70 10.62 -20.11
CA GLY A 73 -4.50 10.44 -18.67
C GLY A 73 -5.51 9.47 -18.06
N LEU A 74 -6.82 9.64 -18.33
CA LEU A 74 -7.85 8.72 -17.85
C LEU A 74 -7.73 7.31 -18.45
N ALA A 75 -7.40 7.21 -19.74
CA ALA A 75 -7.20 5.91 -20.38
C ALA A 75 -6.03 5.15 -19.75
N VAL A 76 -4.92 5.84 -19.47
CA VAL A 76 -3.73 5.26 -18.81
C VAL A 76 -4.06 4.87 -17.37
N LEU A 77 -4.78 5.72 -16.62
CA LEU A 77 -5.26 5.38 -15.27
C LEU A 77 -6.12 4.11 -15.26
N MET A 78 -7.09 4.01 -16.17
CA MET A 78 -7.93 2.81 -16.28
C MET A 78 -7.12 1.57 -16.66
N ALA A 79 -6.17 1.70 -17.58
CA ALA A 79 -5.31 0.59 -17.98
C ALA A 79 -4.46 0.07 -16.80
N PHE A 80 -3.79 0.95 -16.05
CA PHE A 80 -3.02 0.54 -14.87
C PHE A 80 -3.93 0.00 -13.76
N SER A 81 -5.11 0.59 -13.55
CA SER A 81 -6.10 0.05 -12.62
C SER A 81 -6.53 -1.38 -12.99
N PHE A 82 -6.79 -1.66 -14.26
CA PHE A 82 -7.16 -3.00 -14.72
C PHE A 82 -6.01 -3.99 -14.57
N ILE A 83 -4.79 -3.60 -14.95
CA ILE A 83 -3.58 -4.44 -14.79
C ILE A 83 -3.36 -4.78 -13.32
N THR A 84 -3.46 -3.79 -12.44
CA THR A 84 -3.26 -3.97 -11.00
C THR A 84 -4.36 -4.81 -10.39
N PHE A 85 -5.62 -4.61 -10.78
CA PHE A 85 -6.73 -5.47 -10.37
C PHE A 85 -6.51 -6.92 -10.78
N PHE A 86 -6.27 -7.17 -12.07
CA PHE A 86 -6.02 -8.51 -12.60
C PHE A 86 -4.84 -9.20 -11.91
N THR A 87 -3.72 -8.49 -11.75
CA THR A 87 -2.54 -9.01 -11.07
C THR A 87 -2.84 -9.32 -9.62
N SER A 88 -3.57 -8.45 -8.91
CA SER A 88 -3.95 -8.66 -7.50
C SER A 88 -4.85 -9.87 -7.32
N THR A 89 -5.79 -10.11 -8.24
CA THR A 89 -6.66 -11.29 -8.23
C THR A 89 -5.87 -12.57 -8.42
N LEU A 90 -5.01 -12.64 -9.45
CA LEU A 90 -4.15 -13.81 -9.68
C LEU A 90 -3.28 -14.11 -8.46
N LEU A 91 -2.76 -13.05 -7.84
CA LEU A 91 -1.86 -13.17 -6.71
C LEU A 91 -2.58 -13.64 -5.44
N ALA A 92 -3.82 -13.20 -5.24
CA ALA A 92 -4.70 -13.68 -4.18
C ALA A 92 -5.10 -15.15 -4.36
N ASP A 93 -5.35 -15.59 -5.61
CA ASP A 93 -5.68 -16.99 -5.91
C ASP A 93 -4.46 -17.91 -5.73
N CYS A 94 -3.26 -17.43 -6.06
CA CYS A 94 -2.01 -18.17 -5.91
C CYS A 94 -1.47 -18.22 -4.47
N TYR A 95 -2.11 -17.54 -3.51
CA TYR A 95 -1.67 -17.46 -2.11
C TYR A 95 -1.55 -18.84 -1.44
N ARG A 96 -2.39 -19.80 -1.85
CA ARG A 96 -2.31 -21.21 -1.42
C ARG A 96 -1.82 -22.12 -2.55
N ALA A 97 -1.04 -23.13 -2.20
CA ALA A 97 -0.58 -24.19 -3.10
C ALA A 97 -0.51 -25.53 -2.37
N PRO A 98 -0.75 -26.70 -3.01
CA PRO A 98 -1.02 -26.91 -4.45
C PRO A 98 -2.48 -26.70 -4.88
N ASP A 99 -3.41 -26.53 -3.94
CA ASP A 99 -4.83 -26.26 -4.20
C ASP A 99 -5.22 -24.89 -3.59
N PRO A 100 -6.01 -24.05 -4.29
CA PRO A 100 -6.36 -22.71 -3.81
C PRO A 100 -7.23 -22.70 -2.54
N VAL A 101 -7.89 -23.81 -2.20
CA VAL A 101 -8.79 -23.94 -1.03
C VAL A 101 -8.09 -24.67 0.11
N THR A 102 -7.42 -25.78 -0.18
CA THR A 102 -6.84 -26.72 0.79
C THR A 102 -5.31 -26.66 0.90
N GLY A 103 -4.65 -25.88 0.03
CA GLY A 103 -3.20 -25.74 -0.01
C GLY A 103 -2.62 -25.00 1.20
N THR A 104 -1.32 -25.19 1.40
CA THR A 104 -0.55 -24.47 2.41
C THR A 104 -0.42 -23.00 2.02
N ARG A 105 -0.50 -22.11 3.03
CA ARG A 105 -0.43 -20.66 2.83
C ARG A 105 1.02 -20.21 2.62
N ASN A 106 1.27 -19.42 1.58
CA ASN A 106 2.55 -18.81 1.31
C ASN A 106 2.56 -17.35 1.78
N TYR A 107 3.47 -17.00 2.69
CA TYR A 107 3.44 -15.69 3.37
C TYR A 107 4.16 -14.58 2.60
N THR A 108 5.02 -14.94 1.65
CA THR A 108 5.79 -13.99 0.86
C THR A 108 5.55 -14.21 -0.63
N TYR A 109 5.70 -13.15 -1.42
CA TYR A 109 5.63 -13.24 -2.87
C TYR A 109 6.61 -14.28 -3.43
N MET A 110 7.82 -14.37 -2.85
CA MET A 110 8.83 -15.32 -3.31
C MET A 110 8.44 -16.77 -3.05
N ASP A 111 7.74 -17.03 -1.94
CA ASP A 111 7.25 -18.36 -1.62
C ASP A 111 6.12 -18.79 -2.57
N VAL A 112 5.21 -17.87 -2.92
CA VAL A 112 4.18 -18.11 -3.95
C VAL A 112 4.82 -18.46 -5.30
N VAL A 113 5.80 -17.68 -5.75
CA VAL A 113 6.48 -17.94 -7.03
C VAL A 113 7.23 -19.27 -6.98
N ARG A 114 7.85 -19.60 -5.84
CA ARG A 114 8.56 -20.88 -5.67
C ARG A 114 7.60 -22.07 -5.71
N ALA A 115 6.42 -21.95 -5.09
CA ALA A 115 5.42 -23.00 -5.05
C ALA A 115 4.79 -23.30 -6.42
N HIS A 116 4.59 -22.28 -7.26
CA HIS A 116 3.89 -22.42 -8.56
C HIS A 116 4.79 -22.50 -9.79
N LEU A 117 5.90 -21.74 -9.84
CA LEU A 117 6.73 -21.64 -11.05
C LEU A 117 8.07 -22.38 -10.95
N GLY A 118 8.69 -22.40 -9.77
CA GLY A 118 9.98 -23.05 -9.51
C GLY A 118 11.16 -22.53 -10.35
N GLY A 119 12.37 -23.01 -10.01
CA GLY A 119 13.59 -22.80 -10.81
C GLY A 119 14.01 -21.34 -11.02
N ILE A 120 14.51 -21.03 -12.21
CA ILE A 120 15.07 -19.71 -12.60
C ILE A 120 14.01 -18.59 -12.52
N LYS A 121 12.73 -18.93 -12.69
CA LYS A 121 11.63 -17.95 -12.66
C LYS A 121 11.50 -17.26 -11.31
N VAL A 122 11.84 -17.97 -10.21
CA VAL A 122 11.88 -17.38 -8.85
C VAL A 122 12.91 -16.25 -8.78
N GLN A 123 14.10 -16.45 -9.36
CA GLN A 123 15.13 -15.42 -9.36
C GLN A 123 14.73 -14.20 -10.18
N LEU A 124 14.15 -14.39 -11.38
CA LEU A 124 13.68 -13.29 -12.23
C LEU A 124 12.54 -12.50 -11.56
N CYS A 125 11.56 -13.18 -10.99
CA CYS A 125 10.46 -12.55 -10.25
C CYS A 125 10.96 -11.83 -8.99
N GLY A 126 11.96 -12.38 -8.31
CA GLY A 126 12.60 -11.73 -7.17
C GLY A 126 13.36 -10.47 -7.54
N ILE A 127 14.15 -10.50 -8.61
CA ILE A 127 14.83 -9.30 -9.11
C ILE A 127 13.78 -8.22 -9.45
N ALA A 128 12.71 -8.58 -10.15
CA ALA A 128 11.63 -7.64 -10.47
C ALA A 128 10.96 -7.06 -9.22
N GLN A 129 10.65 -7.88 -8.21
CA GLN A 129 10.04 -7.43 -6.95
C GLN A 129 10.96 -6.46 -6.20
N TYR A 130 12.24 -6.82 -6.02
CA TYR A 130 13.21 -5.97 -5.32
C TYR A 130 13.47 -4.65 -6.05
N CYS A 131 13.59 -4.68 -7.39
CA CYS A 131 13.70 -3.46 -8.18
C CYS A 131 12.48 -2.54 -8.00
N ASN A 132 11.27 -3.10 -7.97
CA ASN A 132 10.05 -2.34 -7.72
C ASN A 132 10.06 -1.72 -6.31
N LEU A 133 10.36 -2.50 -5.28
CA LEU A 133 10.44 -2.03 -3.87
C LEU A 133 11.46 -0.90 -3.68
N VAL A 134 12.65 -1.02 -4.29
CA VAL A 134 13.68 0.02 -4.27
C VAL A 134 13.18 1.28 -4.99
N GLY A 135 12.59 1.13 -6.17
CA GLY A 135 12.00 2.25 -6.92
C GLY A 135 10.92 2.98 -6.12
N VAL A 136 10.03 2.22 -5.48
CA VAL A 136 8.96 2.75 -4.62
C VAL A 136 9.54 3.56 -3.45
N THR A 137 10.55 3.02 -2.79
CA THR A 137 11.23 3.66 -1.65
C THR A 137 11.90 4.98 -2.05
N ILE A 138 12.58 5.01 -3.20
CA ILE A 138 13.18 6.23 -3.75
C ILE A 138 12.08 7.26 -4.06
N GLY A 139 11.00 6.84 -4.73
CA GLY A 139 9.88 7.71 -5.07
C GLY A 139 9.22 8.35 -3.85
N TYR A 140 8.99 7.56 -2.78
CA TYR A 140 8.49 8.09 -1.51
C TYR A 140 9.44 9.11 -0.87
N THR A 141 10.74 8.85 -0.91
CA THR A 141 11.74 9.74 -0.33
C THR A 141 11.80 11.09 -1.05
N ILE A 142 11.78 11.07 -2.39
CA ILE A 142 11.75 12.29 -3.20
C ILE A 142 10.44 13.05 -2.98
N THR A 143 9.30 12.37 -3.03
CA THR A 143 7.98 13.01 -2.91
C THR A 143 7.78 13.66 -1.54
N ALA A 144 8.16 12.98 -0.46
CA ALA A 144 8.12 13.53 0.90
C ALA A 144 8.97 14.79 1.01
N SER A 145 10.17 14.77 0.42
CA SER A 145 11.10 15.90 0.46
C SER A 145 10.59 17.11 -0.30
N ILE A 146 10.05 16.92 -1.51
CA ILE A 146 9.42 17.99 -2.30
C ILE A 146 8.26 18.61 -1.54
N SER A 147 7.43 17.77 -0.89
CA SER A 147 6.29 18.23 -0.10
C SER A 147 6.73 19.09 1.09
N MET A 148 7.77 18.67 1.82
CA MET A 148 8.32 19.44 2.94
C MET A 148 8.97 20.76 2.50
N VAL A 149 9.65 20.75 1.35
CA VAL A 149 10.18 21.98 0.73
C VAL A 149 9.05 22.93 0.36
N ALA A 150 7.95 22.44 -0.21
CA ALA A 150 6.79 23.26 -0.55
C ALA A 150 6.17 23.92 0.69
N VAL A 151 6.02 23.19 1.80
CA VAL A 151 5.54 23.72 3.08
C VAL A 151 6.46 24.83 3.61
N LYS A 152 7.77 24.56 3.69
CA LYS A 152 8.73 25.54 4.20
C LYS A 152 8.80 26.78 3.29
N ARG A 153 8.62 26.61 1.98
CA ARG A 153 8.57 27.71 1.01
C ARG A 153 7.32 28.56 1.21
N SER A 154 6.16 27.92 1.41
CA SER A 154 4.91 28.61 1.73
C SER A 154 5.03 29.45 3.00
N ASN A 155 5.58 28.86 4.07
CA ASN A 155 5.82 29.58 5.34
C ASN A 155 6.79 30.77 5.18
N CYS A 156 7.81 30.62 4.34
CA CYS A 156 8.75 31.68 4.05
C CYS A 156 8.08 32.87 3.34
N PHE A 157 7.25 32.61 2.32
CA PHE A 157 6.48 33.64 1.62
C PHE A 157 5.44 34.29 2.52
N HIS A 158 4.80 33.54 3.41
CA HIS A 158 3.85 34.10 4.36
C HIS A 158 4.52 35.08 5.34
N LYS A 159 5.74 34.77 5.80
CA LYS A 159 6.46 35.60 6.78
C LYS A 159 7.14 36.83 6.16
N HIS A 160 7.76 36.68 5.00
CA HIS A 160 8.62 37.71 4.40
C HIS A 160 8.02 38.32 3.12
N GLY A 161 6.81 37.95 2.73
CA GLY A 161 6.16 38.38 1.50
C GLY A 161 6.68 37.67 0.24
N HIS A 162 5.94 37.83 -0.87
CA HIS A 162 6.27 37.19 -2.16
C HIS A 162 7.46 37.82 -2.89
N TYR A 163 8.03 38.91 -2.36
CA TYR A 163 9.15 39.64 -2.97
C TYR A 163 10.52 39.03 -2.64
N VAL A 164 10.61 38.12 -1.66
CA VAL A 164 11.87 37.45 -1.32
C VAL A 164 12.04 36.12 -2.07
N LYS A 165 13.26 35.82 -2.52
CA LYS A 165 13.59 34.50 -3.09
C LYS A 165 13.81 33.49 -1.98
N CYS A 166 12.75 32.76 -1.62
CA CYS A 166 12.83 31.62 -0.71
C CYS A 166 13.37 30.37 -1.45
N SER A 167 14.69 30.19 -1.46
CA SER A 167 15.34 28.97 -1.95
C SER A 167 15.56 27.99 -0.80
N ILE A 168 15.03 26.78 -0.93
CA ILE A 168 15.12 25.74 0.09
C ILE A 168 15.63 24.46 -0.57
N SER A 169 16.67 23.87 0.00
CA SER A 169 17.28 22.63 -0.50
C SER A 169 16.43 21.40 -0.15
N ASN A 170 16.35 20.43 -1.07
CA ASN A 170 15.69 19.14 -0.85
C ASN A 170 16.53 18.16 -0.02
N TYR A 171 17.86 18.23 -0.10
CA TYR A 171 18.78 17.25 0.50
C TYR A 171 18.57 17.03 2.01
N PRO A 172 18.39 18.08 2.84
CA PRO A 172 18.17 17.88 4.27
C PRO A 172 16.89 17.08 4.56
N PHE A 173 15.81 17.33 3.81
CA PHE A 173 14.55 16.61 3.99
C PHE A 173 14.63 15.16 3.52
N MET A 174 15.38 14.88 2.44
CA MET A 174 15.64 13.52 1.99
C MET A 174 16.36 12.71 3.08
N ILE A 175 17.41 13.29 3.68
CA ILE A 175 18.17 12.62 4.75
C ILE A 175 17.27 12.38 5.98
N ILE A 176 16.52 13.38 6.42
CA ILE A 176 15.61 13.25 7.58
C ILE A 176 14.59 12.15 7.34
N PHE A 177 13.95 12.13 6.17
CA PHE A 177 12.94 11.12 5.85
C PHE A 177 13.55 9.71 5.76
N ALA A 178 14.74 9.57 5.14
CA ALA A 178 15.46 8.31 5.10
C ALA A 178 15.84 7.81 6.49
N SER A 179 16.29 8.69 7.39
CA SER A 179 16.58 8.32 8.78
C SER A 179 15.33 7.82 9.51
N ILE A 180 14.18 8.47 9.33
CA ILE A 180 12.91 8.01 9.90
C ILE A 180 12.54 6.63 9.34
N GLN A 181 12.68 6.40 8.04
CA GLN A 181 12.43 5.08 7.44
C GLN A 181 13.31 3.97 8.03
N ILE A 182 14.61 4.25 8.25
CA ILE A 182 15.54 3.28 8.85
C ILE A 182 15.10 2.93 10.29
N ILE A 183 14.67 3.93 11.06
CA ILE A 183 14.18 3.70 12.43
C ILE A 183 12.88 2.89 12.40
N LEU A 184 11.93 3.25 11.54
CA LEU A 184 10.65 2.54 11.40
C LEU A 184 10.83 1.10 10.91
N SER A 185 11.83 0.83 10.06
CA SER A 185 12.11 -0.53 9.58
C SER A 185 12.65 -1.46 10.67
N GLN A 186 13.10 -0.93 11.82
CA GLN A 186 13.49 -1.74 12.97
C GLN A 186 12.31 -2.25 13.79
N ILE A 187 11.08 -1.79 13.53
CA ILE A 187 9.89 -2.18 14.29
C ILE A 187 9.32 -3.46 13.65
N PRO A 188 9.45 -4.64 14.28
CA PRO A 188 9.10 -5.91 13.67
C PRO A 188 7.59 -6.22 13.73
N ASN A 189 6.81 -5.44 14.49
CA ASN A 189 5.44 -5.77 14.82
C ASN A 189 4.45 -4.79 14.16
N PHE A 190 3.68 -5.28 13.19
CA PHE A 190 2.74 -4.46 12.41
C PHE A 190 1.62 -3.85 13.27
N HIS A 191 1.27 -4.48 14.41
CA HIS A 191 0.31 -3.90 15.35
C HIS A 191 0.77 -2.53 15.86
N GLU A 192 2.08 -2.36 16.09
CA GLU A 192 2.69 -1.09 16.52
C GLU A 192 2.72 -0.03 15.41
N LEU A 193 2.47 -0.42 14.15
CA LEU A 193 2.44 0.46 12.98
C LEU A 193 1.00 0.75 12.49
N SER A 194 -0.01 0.13 13.11
CA SER A 194 -1.42 0.33 12.78
C SER A 194 -1.85 1.80 12.88
N TRP A 195 -1.38 2.52 13.90
CA TRP A 195 -1.66 3.94 14.09
C TRP A 195 -1.10 4.82 12.96
N LEU A 196 0.07 4.47 12.39
CA LEU A 196 0.63 5.19 11.24
C LEU A 196 -0.26 5.07 10.01
N SER A 197 -0.87 3.89 9.82
CA SER A 197 -1.80 3.66 8.71
C SER A 197 -3.07 4.48 8.90
N ILE A 198 -3.62 4.55 10.13
CA ILE A 198 -4.78 5.42 10.42
C ILE A 198 -4.46 6.90 10.10
N VAL A 199 -3.29 7.40 10.52
CA VAL A 199 -2.86 8.76 10.20
C VAL A 199 -2.72 8.96 8.69
N ALA A 200 -2.11 8.00 7.97
CA ALA A 200 -1.99 8.05 6.52
C ALA A 200 -3.35 8.09 5.82
N ALA A 201 -4.35 7.35 6.31
CA ALA A 201 -5.71 7.37 5.79
C ALA A 201 -6.35 8.75 5.96
N ILE A 202 -6.27 9.32 7.18
CA ILE A 202 -6.81 10.65 7.48
C ILE A 202 -6.17 11.72 6.57
N MET A 203 -4.84 11.71 6.46
CA MET A 203 -4.10 12.62 5.59
C MET A 203 -4.52 12.47 4.13
N SER A 204 -4.81 11.24 3.70
CA SER A 204 -5.24 10.92 2.36
C SER A 204 -6.60 11.49 1.98
N PHE A 205 -7.57 11.33 2.85
CA PHE A 205 -8.87 11.98 2.70
C PHE A 205 -8.75 13.50 2.76
N ALA A 206 -7.90 14.03 3.66
CA ALA A 206 -7.70 15.46 3.80
C ALA A 206 -7.13 16.10 2.53
N TYR A 207 -6.01 15.59 1.99
CA TYR A 207 -5.44 16.20 0.78
C TYR A 207 -6.35 16.03 -0.44
N SER A 208 -7.06 14.90 -0.55
CA SER A 208 -8.00 14.66 -1.65
C SER A 208 -9.18 15.63 -1.58
N SER A 209 -9.73 15.86 -0.39
CA SER A 209 -10.83 16.81 -0.15
C SER A 209 -10.40 18.25 -0.43
N ILE A 210 -9.19 18.65 -0.01
CA ILE A 210 -8.62 19.96 -0.31
C ILE A 210 -8.45 20.13 -1.83
N GLY A 211 -7.88 19.13 -2.51
CA GLY A 211 -7.72 19.16 -3.97
C GLY A 211 -9.04 19.28 -4.72
N LEU A 212 -10.06 18.53 -4.29
CA LEU A 212 -11.41 18.61 -4.84
C LEU A 212 -12.05 19.98 -4.58
N GLY A 213 -11.98 20.48 -3.33
CA GLY A 213 -12.55 21.76 -2.94
C GLY A 213 -11.93 22.94 -3.71
N LEU A 214 -10.60 22.96 -3.83
CA LEU A 214 -9.90 23.99 -4.62
C LEU A 214 -10.25 23.91 -6.12
N SER A 215 -10.45 22.70 -6.65
CA SER A 215 -10.87 22.49 -8.04
C SER A 215 -12.29 23.02 -8.28
N ILE A 216 -13.24 22.70 -7.40
CA ILE A 216 -14.62 23.19 -7.46
C ILE A 216 -14.64 24.72 -7.34
N ALA A 217 -13.93 25.29 -6.38
CA ALA A 217 -13.85 26.74 -6.18
C ALA A 217 -13.29 27.44 -7.43
N LYS A 218 -12.30 26.84 -8.10
CA LYS A 218 -11.71 27.39 -9.32
C LYS A 218 -12.71 27.42 -10.50
N VAL A 219 -13.53 26.38 -10.64
CA VAL A 219 -14.56 26.29 -11.68
C VAL A 219 -15.73 27.24 -11.38
N ALA A 220 -16.20 27.27 -10.14
CA ALA A 220 -17.29 28.15 -9.70
C ALA A 220 -16.91 29.65 -9.80
N GLY A 221 -15.64 29.99 -9.60
CA GLY A 221 -15.11 31.36 -9.73
C GLY A 221 -14.96 31.87 -11.17
N GLY A 222 -15.57 31.22 -12.17
CA GLY A 222 -15.54 31.65 -13.57
C GLY A 222 -14.23 31.38 -14.30
N GLY A 223 -13.32 30.62 -13.70
CA GLY A 223 -12.10 30.15 -14.35
C GLY A 223 -12.44 29.18 -15.47
N HIS A 224 -12.35 29.62 -16.73
CA HIS A 224 -12.38 28.72 -17.88
C HIS A 224 -11.10 27.88 -17.87
N ALA A 225 -11.13 26.74 -17.18
CA ALA A 225 -10.07 25.75 -17.23
C ALA A 225 -9.99 25.25 -18.67
N ARG A 226 -8.96 25.65 -19.41
CA ARG A 226 -8.67 25.10 -20.73
C ARG A 226 -8.30 23.63 -20.55
N THR A 227 -9.24 22.74 -20.84
CA THR A 227 -8.96 21.31 -20.91
C THR A 227 -8.22 21.02 -22.20
N SER A 228 -7.23 20.12 -22.13
CA SER A 228 -6.46 19.69 -23.30
C SER A 228 -6.62 18.18 -23.47
N LEU A 229 -6.95 17.77 -24.70
CA LEU A 229 -7.03 16.37 -25.08
C LEU A 229 -5.67 15.66 -24.98
N THR A 230 -4.59 16.37 -25.31
CA THR A 230 -3.22 15.83 -25.38
C THR A 230 -2.25 16.48 -24.39
N GLY A 231 -2.79 17.07 -23.33
CA GLY A 231 -2.03 17.70 -22.24
C GLY A 231 -1.27 18.95 -22.68
N VAL A 232 -0.08 19.17 -22.13
CA VAL A 232 0.78 20.31 -22.47
C VAL A 232 0.98 20.40 -23.99
N THR A 233 0.72 21.58 -24.54
CA THR A 233 0.89 21.87 -25.97
C THR A 233 2.34 22.21 -26.26
N VAL A 234 2.88 21.71 -27.38
CA VAL A 234 4.20 22.13 -27.88
C VAL A 234 4.10 23.61 -28.23
N GLY A 235 5.02 24.43 -27.73
CA GLY A 235 4.98 25.89 -27.83
C GLY A 235 6.33 26.52 -27.52
N VAL A 236 6.37 27.84 -27.35
CA VAL A 236 7.61 28.61 -27.11
C VAL A 236 8.37 28.12 -25.87
N ASP A 237 7.65 27.58 -24.88
CA ASP A 237 8.22 27.11 -23.60
C ASP A 237 8.44 25.58 -23.52
N VAL A 238 8.01 24.79 -24.51
CA VAL A 238 8.09 23.31 -24.47
C VAL A 238 8.47 22.74 -25.84
N SER A 239 9.67 22.15 -25.94
CA SER A 239 10.14 21.48 -27.15
C SER A 239 9.44 20.14 -27.38
N ARG A 240 9.53 19.59 -28.61
CA ARG A 240 8.97 18.26 -28.93
C ARG A 240 9.59 17.14 -28.08
N SER A 241 10.90 17.18 -27.84
CA SER A 241 11.59 16.18 -27.00
C SER A 241 11.19 16.30 -25.54
N GLU A 242 11.06 17.53 -25.03
CA GLU A 242 10.61 17.79 -23.66
C GLU A 242 9.18 17.28 -23.43
N LYS A 243 8.28 17.48 -24.41
CA LYS A 243 6.92 16.93 -24.34
C LYS A 243 6.93 15.39 -24.25
N VAL A 244 7.75 14.73 -25.05
CA VAL A 244 7.88 13.26 -25.02
C VAL A 244 8.40 12.79 -23.66
N TRP A 245 9.44 13.44 -23.15
CA TRP A 245 10.01 13.10 -21.85
C TRP A 245 9.00 13.28 -20.70
N ARG A 246 8.27 14.40 -20.68
CA ARG A 246 7.20 14.65 -19.71
C ARG A 246 6.06 13.65 -19.81
N SER A 247 5.76 13.17 -21.01
CA SER A 247 4.74 12.13 -21.21
C SER A 247 5.18 10.80 -20.61
N PHE A 248 6.44 10.39 -20.82
CA PHE A 248 7.00 9.19 -20.18
C PHE A 248 7.08 9.32 -18.66
N GLN A 249 7.47 10.49 -18.15
CA GLN A 249 7.47 10.77 -16.72
C GLN A 249 6.07 10.67 -16.13
N ALA A 250 5.06 11.23 -16.80
CA ALA A 250 3.67 11.13 -16.36
C ALA A 250 3.14 9.69 -16.36
N ILE A 251 3.49 8.89 -17.36
CA ILE A 251 3.15 7.45 -17.37
C ILE A 251 3.84 6.73 -16.22
N GLY A 252 5.12 7.03 -15.95
CA GLY A 252 5.88 6.49 -14.83
C GLY A 252 5.28 6.87 -13.47
N ASP A 253 4.86 8.12 -13.30
CA ASP A 253 4.18 8.61 -12.09
C ASP A 253 2.85 7.88 -11.86
N ILE A 254 2.07 7.63 -12.93
CA ILE A 254 0.85 6.83 -12.84
C ILE A 254 1.20 5.38 -12.45
N ALA A 255 2.17 4.76 -13.11
CA ALA A 255 2.60 3.39 -12.80
C ALA A 255 3.04 3.25 -11.34
N PHE A 256 3.80 4.23 -10.84
CA PHE A 256 4.24 4.30 -9.44
C PHE A 256 3.07 4.37 -8.46
N ALA A 257 1.99 5.10 -8.79
CA ALA A 257 0.78 5.15 -7.96
C ALA A 257 0.06 3.79 -7.83
N TYR A 258 0.28 2.86 -8.76
CA TYR A 258 -0.33 1.53 -8.79
C TYR A 258 0.62 0.39 -8.37
N ALA A 259 1.83 0.69 -7.89
CA ALA A 259 2.89 -0.30 -7.63
C ALA A 259 2.70 -1.19 -6.38
N TYR A 260 1.50 -1.22 -5.77
CA TYR A 260 1.23 -1.89 -4.49
C TYR A 260 0.97 -3.40 -4.60
N SER A 261 0.64 -3.92 -5.79
CA SER A 261 0.23 -5.31 -5.98
C SER A 261 1.27 -6.32 -5.49
N THR A 262 2.57 -5.99 -5.55
CA THR A 262 3.66 -6.87 -5.07
C THR A 262 3.72 -6.99 -3.55
N VAL A 263 3.27 -5.96 -2.83
CA VAL A 263 3.22 -5.93 -1.35
C VAL A 263 1.90 -6.52 -0.84
N LEU A 264 0.92 -6.68 -1.73
CA LEU A 264 -0.41 -7.19 -1.40
C LEU A 264 -0.37 -8.59 -0.76
N ILE A 265 0.46 -9.52 -1.26
CA ILE A 265 0.58 -10.85 -0.62
C ILE A 265 1.01 -10.71 0.83
N GLU A 266 2.03 -9.92 1.10
CA GLU A 266 2.58 -9.80 2.45
C GLU A 266 1.53 -9.19 3.38
N ILE A 267 0.79 -8.19 2.90
CA ILE A 267 -0.35 -7.61 3.63
C ILE A 267 -1.45 -8.66 3.85
N GLN A 268 -1.85 -9.41 2.83
CA GLN A 268 -2.89 -10.46 2.91
C GLN A 268 -2.48 -11.65 3.79
N ALA A 269 -1.18 -11.96 3.83
CA ALA A 269 -0.64 -13.04 4.65
C ALA A 269 -0.63 -12.68 6.15
N ILE A 270 -0.46 -11.39 6.44
CA ILE A 270 -0.47 -10.85 7.80
C ILE A 270 -1.91 -10.60 8.26
N SER A 271 -2.70 -9.95 7.40
CA SER A 271 -4.12 -9.74 7.60
C SER A 271 -4.89 -10.92 7.06
N SER A 272 -4.99 -12.00 7.86
CA SER A 272 -6.22 -12.73 8.20
C SER A 272 -7.44 -12.77 7.26
N LEU A 273 -7.31 -12.48 5.98
CA LEU A 273 -8.42 -12.35 5.06
C LEU A 273 -8.87 -13.78 4.78
N PRO A 274 -10.11 -14.15 5.16
CA PRO A 274 -10.68 -15.38 4.67
C PRO A 274 -10.74 -15.29 3.14
N HIS A 275 -10.89 -16.46 2.51
CA HIS A 275 -11.00 -16.71 1.07
C HIS A 275 -11.40 -15.49 0.18
N PRO A 276 -10.90 -15.41 -1.06
CA PRO A 276 -11.04 -14.24 -1.93
C PRO A 276 -12.49 -13.80 -2.20
N THR A 277 -13.50 -14.62 -1.88
CA THR A 277 -14.93 -14.25 -1.89
C THR A 277 -15.23 -12.94 -1.15
N HIS A 278 -14.50 -12.58 -0.09
CA HIS A 278 -14.69 -11.30 0.62
C HIS A 278 -13.86 -10.13 0.09
N ILE A 279 -12.84 -10.38 -0.74
CA ILE A 279 -12.08 -9.31 -1.42
C ILE A 279 -12.96 -8.68 -2.50
N TYR A 280 -13.82 -9.47 -3.17
CA TYR A 280 -14.83 -8.97 -4.10
C TYR A 280 -15.88 -8.06 -3.46
N THR A 281 -15.93 -7.89 -2.15
CA THR A 281 -16.85 -6.94 -1.51
C THR A 281 -16.18 -5.61 -1.15
N ILE A 282 -14.84 -5.55 -1.17
CA ILE A 282 -14.08 -4.32 -0.85
C ILE A 282 -13.87 -3.46 -2.12
N TYR A 283 -13.96 -4.07 -3.30
CA TYR A 283 -13.81 -3.41 -4.59
C TYR A 283 -15.14 -3.12 -5.33
N TYR A 284 -16.29 -3.38 -4.69
CA TYR A 284 -17.63 -3.09 -5.22
C TYR A 284 -18.42 -2.19 -4.29
#